data_AF-A0A0M1P8E6-F1
#
_entry.id   AF-A0A0M1P8E6-F1
#
_cell.length_a   1.000
_cell.length_b   1.000
_cell.length_c   1.000
_cell.angle_alpha   90.00
_cell.angle_beta   90.00
_cell.angle_gamma   90.00
#
_symmetry.space_group_name_H-M   'P 1'
#
loop_
_entity.id
_entity.type
_entity.pdbx_description
1 polymer ?
#
loop_
_entity_poly.entity_id
_entity_poly.type
_entity_poly.pdbx_seq_one_letter_code
_entity_poly.pdbx_strand_id
1 'polypeptide(L)'
;MSDISSVIKMIDNAAIQQDYKEIEKLIKILDISDQHELHSLLNEKTIEVITEHKDKINIASSVKEHIVWFHFYKLSWSDEMLDQLINIYKEEHYLALESRVISAMKSDEIDVSQIEKLECVFSSLEFKKQIENWKKRNSLA
;
A
#
# COMPACT_ATOMS: atom_id res chain seq x y z
N MET A 1 6.89 -29.62 -7.86
CA MET A 1 6.37 -28.24 -7.89
C MET A 1 5.84 -27.97 -6.50
N SER A 2 6.36 -26.96 -5.79
CA SER A 2 5.72 -26.52 -4.55
C SER A 2 4.36 -25.94 -4.93
N ASP A 3 3.31 -26.49 -4.35
CA ASP A 3 1.98 -25.89 -4.42
C ASP A 3 2.06 -24.47 -3.83
N ILE A 4 1.65 -23.46 -4.60
CA ILE A 4 1.66 -22.06 -4.17
C ILE A 4 0.98 -21.90 -2.81
N SER A 5 -0.11 -22.65 -2.56
CA SER A 5 -0.81 -22.66 -1.27
C SER A 5 0.10 -23.02 -0.09
N SER A 6 1.04 -23.94 -0.31
CA SER A 6 2.02 -24.33 0.71
C SER A 6 3.04 -23.21 0.97
N VAL A 7 3.50 -22.54 -0.08
CA VAL A 7 4.42 -21.40 0.05
C VAL A 7 3.75 -20.23 0.80
N ILE A 8 2.49 -19.91 0.47
CA ILE A 8 1.70 -18.89 1.17
C ILE A 8 1.63 -19.18 2.68
N LYS A 9 1.27 -20.40 3.08
CA LYS A 9 1.23 -20.79 4.50
C LYS A 9 2.58 -20.66 5.19
N MET A 10 3.68 -20.94 4.48
CA MET A 10 5.02 -20.76 5.03
C MET A 10 5.38 -19.29 5.20
N ILE A 11 5.00 -18.42 4.25
CA ILE A 11 5.18 -16.97 4.38
C ILE A 11 4.41 -16.44 5.58
N ASP A 12 3.14 -16.84 5.73
CA ASP A 12 2.29 -16.45 6.85
C ASP A 12 2.91 -16.88 8.21
N ASN A 13 3.43 -18.11 8.30
CA ASN A 13 4.11 -18.59 9.50
C ASN A 13 5.41 -17.83 9.78
N ALA A 14 6.19 -17.51 8.75
CA ALA A 14 7.41 -16.73 8.89
C ALA A 14 7.11 -15.29 9.37
N ALA A 15 5.99 -14.70 8.93
CA ALA A 15 5.53 -13.39 9.40
C ALA A 15 5.17 -13.38 10.89
N ILE A 16 4.51 -14.43 11.40
CA ILE A 16 4.24 -14.60 12.84
C ILE A 16 5.55 -14.64 13.64
N GLN A 17 6.59 -15.28 13.09
CA GLN A 17 7.90 -15.40 13.71
C GLN A 17 8.80 -14.18 13.47
N GLN A 18 8.35 -13.20 12.68
CA GLN A 18 9.13 -12.06 12.22
C GLN A 18 10.45 -12.47 11.52
N ASP A 19 10.45 -13.63 10.84
CA ASP A 19 11.60 -14.10 10.06
C ASP A 19 11.60 -13.47 8.66
N TYR A 20 12.04 -12.21 8.59
CA TYR A 20 12.04 -11.43 7.34
C TYR A 20 12.88 -12.05 6.22
N LYS A 21 13.95 -12.79 6.58
CA LYS A 21 14.82 -13.46 5.60
C LYS A 21 14.12 -14.67 4.99
N GLU A 22 13.38 -15.45 5.80
CA GLU A 22 12.60 -16.56 5.27
C GLU A 22 11.43 -16.05 4.43
N ILE A 23 10.74 -14.96 4.82
CA ILE A 23 9.73 -14.30 3.97
C ILE A 23 10.32 -13.93 2.61
N GLU A 24 11.44 -13.22 2.58
CA GLU A 24 12.10 -12.80 1.35
C GLU A 24 12.43 -13.99 0.45
N LYS A 25 13.04 -15.04 1.03
CA LYS A 25 13.41 -16.26 0.30
C LYS A 25 12.18 -16.98 -0.26
N LEU A 26 11.10 -17.10 0.52
CA LEU A 26 9.86 -17.77 0.10
C LEU A 26 9.12 -16.99 -0.99
N ILE A 27 9.16 -15.66 -0.96
CA ILE A 27 8.61 -14.85 -2.05
C ILE A 27 9.45 -15.03 -3.32
N LYS A 28 10.78 -15.05 -3.21
CA LYS A 28 11.69 -15.15 -4.36
C LYS A 28 11.69 -16.48 -5.09
N ILE A 29 11.20 -17.56 -4.48
CA ILE A 29 11.05 -18.87 -5.16
C ILE A 29 9.82 -18.91 -6.08
N LEU A 30 8.85 -18.00 -5.89
CA LEU A 30 7.69 -17.86 -6.74
C LEU A 30 8.09 -17.13 -8.03
N ASP A 31 7.41 -17.42 -9.13
CA ASP A 31 7.58 -16.60 -10.33
C ASP A 31 6.99 -15.20 -10.12
N ILE A 32 7.35 -14.26 -10.99
CA ILE A 32 6.95 -12.86 -10.82
C ILE A 32 5.43 -12.65 -10.90
N SER A 33 4.70 -13.51 -11.63
CA SER A 33 3.24 -13.43 -11.73
C SER A 33 2.62 -13.80 -10.39
N ASP A 34 3.03 -14.93 -9.82
CA ASP A 34 2.60 -15.38 -8.50
C ASP A 34 2.97 -14.36 -7.40
N GLN A 35 4.17 -13.78 -7.48
CA GLN A 35 4.58 -12.73 -6.54
C GLN A 35 3.64 -11.52 -6.57
N HIS A 36 3.19 -11.12 -7.76
CA HIS A 36 2.25 -10.01 -7.90
C HIS A 36 0.87 -10.32 -7.31
N GLU A 37 0.46 -11.59 -7.24
CA GLU A 37 -0.82 -12.01 -6.66
C GLU A 37 -0.79 -12.17 -5.13
N LEU A 38 0.39 -12.14 -4.51
CA LEU A 38 0.58 -12.35 -3.06
C LEU A 38 -0.31 -11.48 -2.19
N HIS A 39 -0.53 -10.22 -2.57
CA HIS A 39 -1.37 -9.30 -1.83
C HIS A 39 -2.79 -9.83 -1.59
N SER A 40 -3.30 -10.65 -2.51
CA SER A 40 -4.63 -11.26 -2.44
C SER A 40 -4.66 -12.63 -1.73
N LEU A 41 -3.50 -13.25 -1.54
CA LEU A 41 -3.38 -14.63 -1.03
C LEU A 41 -2.89 -14.69 0.43
N LEU A 42 -2.03 -13.74 0.83
CA LEU A 42 -1.49 -13.65 2.19
C LEU A 42 -2.58 -13.19 3.16
N ASN A 43 -2.47 -13.61 4.42
CA ASN A 43 -3.38 -13.12 5.44
C ASN A 43 -3.12 -11.64 5.79
N GLU A 44 -4.12 -10.96 6.33
CA GLU A 44 -4.05 -9.52 6.63
C GLU A 44 -2.88 -9.17 7.57
N LYS A 45 -2.61 -10.04 8.57
CA LYS A 45 -1.51 -9.81 9.50
C LYS A 45 -0.14 -9.87 8.83
N THR A 46 0.01 -10.73 7.83
CA THR A 46 1.24 -10.87 7.05
C THR A 46 1.45 -9.66 6.15
N ILE A 47 0.38 -9.17 5.51
CA ILE A 47 0.41 -7.93 4.73
C ILE A 47 0.84 -6.73 5.61
N GLU A 48 0.29 -6.62 6.82
CA GLU A 48 0.68 -5.61 7.81
C GLU A 48 2.17 -5.75 8.19
N VAL A 49 2.64 -6.94 8.56
CA VAL A 49 4.04 -7.19 8.93
C VAL A 49 4.99 -6.81 7.80
N ILE A 50 4.68 -7.18 6.55
CA ILE A 50 5.51 -6.81 5.39
C ILE A 50 5.51 -5.30 5.17
N THR A 51 4.37 -4.64 5.36
CA THR A 51 4.25 -3.18 5.19
C THR A 51 5.06 -2.42 6.25
N GLU A 52 4.94 -2.80 7.53
CA GLU A 52 5.67 -2.19 8.65
C GLU A 52 7.18 -2.42 8.58
N HIS A 53 7.61 -3.53 7.98
CA HIS A 53 9.01 -3.94 7.90
C HIS A 53 9.55 -3.98 6.47
N LYS A 54 8.96 -3.18 5.57
CA LYS A 54 9.27 -3.16 4.13
C LYS A 54 10.77 -2.99 3.85
N ASP A 55 11.50 -2.28 4.71
CA ASP A 55 12.93 -2.00 4.54
C ASP A 55 13.82 -3.20 4.90
N LYS A 56 13.29 -4.17 5.65
CA LYS A 56 13.98 -5.40 6.05
C LYS A 56 13.76 -6.55 5.07
N ILE A 57 12.84 -6.38 4.11
CA ILE A 57 12.43 -7.43 3.16
C ILE A 57 12.83 -6.98 1.76
N ASN A 58 13.82 -7.65 1.17
CA ASN A 58 14.36 -7.27 -0.14
C ASN A 58 13.71 -8.08 -1.27
N ILE A 59 12.48 -7.72 -1.64
CA ILE A 59 11.72 -8.29 -2.78
C ILE A 59 11.57 -7.25 -3.90
N ALA A 60 11.06 -7.68 -5.07
CA ALA A 60 10.82 -6.78 -6.19
C ALA A 60 9.98 -5.56 -5.76
N SER A 61 10.41 -4.36 -6.18
CA SER A 61 9.76 -3.10 -5.78
C SER A 61 8.29 -3.06 -6.20
N SER A 62 7.96 -3.58 -7.37
CA SER A 62 6.57 -3.68 -7.85
C SER A 62 5.69 -4.59 -6.99
N VAL A 63 6.25 -5.67 -6.44
CA VAL A 63 5.55 -6.60 -5.53
C VAL A 63 5.34 -5.93 -4.17
N LYS A 64 6.37 -5.25 -3.66
CA LYS A 64 6.31 -4.48 -2.41
C LYS A 64 5.25 -3.39 -2.50
N GLU A 65 5.24 -2.63 -3.59
CA GLU A 65 4.22 -1.60 -3.86
C GLU A 65 2.80 -2.18 -3.82
N HIS A 66 2.55 -3.33 -4.47
CA HIS A 66 1.23 -3.97 -4.46
C HIS A 66 0.80 -4.43 -3.06
N ILE A 67 1.72 -5.01 -2.27
CA ILE A 67 1.43 -5.43 -0.89
C ILE A 67 1.08 -4.22 -0.01
N VAL A 68 1.92 -3.18 -0.06
CA VAL A 68 1.73 -1.95 0.71
C VAL A 68 0.45 -1.23 0.28
N TRP A 69 0.17 -1.16 -1.02
CA TRP A 69 -1.09 -0.61 -1.53
C TRP A 69 -2.29 -1.37 -1.00
N PHE A 70 -2.26 -2.71 -1.05
CA PHE A 70 -3.38 -3.53 -0.61
C PHE A 70 -3.66 -3.37 0.89
N HIS A 71 -2.62 -3.20 1.70
CA HIS A 71 -2.75 -2.84 3.12
C HIS A 71 -3.63 -1.58 3.29
N PHE A 72 -3.26 -0.46 2.65
CA PHE A 72 -4.02 0.79 2.74
C PHE A 72 -5.38 0.76 2.04
N TYR A 73 -5.55 -0.10 1.05
CA TYR A 73 -6.84 -0.32 0.42
C TYR A 73 -7.85 -0.99 1.38
N LYS A 74 -7.37 -1.88 2.26
CA LYS A 74 -8.21 -2.59 3.25
C LYS A 74 -8.53 -1.75 4.48
N LEU A 75 -7.68 -0.79 4.82
CA LEU A 75 -7.93 0.10 5.95
C LEU A 75 -9.06 1.08 5.65
N SER A 76 -9.88 1.32 6.68
CA SER A 76 -10.83 2.45 6.66
C SER A 76 -10.05 3.76 6.62
N TRP A 77 -10.60 4.75 5.92
CA TRP A 77 -9.97 6.07 5.84
C TRP A 77 -9.97 6.76 7.21
N SER A 78 -8.79 7.16 7.68
CA SER A 78 -8.57 7.89 8.92
C SER A 78 -7.30 8.75 8.82
N ASP A 79 -7.13 9.69 9.74
CA ASP A 79 -5.91 10.50 9.81
C ASP A 79 -4.67 9.64 10.07
N GLU A 80 -4.76 8.66 10.97
CA GLU A 80 -3.63 7.77 11.27
C GLU A 80 -3.21 6.97 10.03
N MET A 81 -4.18 6.47 9.27
CA MET A 81 -3.93 5.75 8.03
C MET A 81 -3.29 6.66 6.98
N LEU A 82 -3.82 7.87 6.81
CA LEU A 82 -3.29 8.86 5.88
C LEU A 82 -1.84 9.24 6.21
N ASP A 83 -1.52 9.38 7.49
CA ASP A 83 -0.19 9.75 7.96
C ASP A 83 0.84 8.66 7.64
N GLN A 84 0.48 7.41 7.89
CA GLN A 84 1.29 6.25 7.52
C GLN A 84 1.49 6.17 6.00
N LEU A 85 0.43 6.36 5.22
CA LEU A 85 0.48 6.36 3.75
C LEU A 85 1.44 7.45 3.23
N ILE A 86 1.32 8.68 3.75
CA ILE A 86 2.17 9.81 3.37
C ILE A 86 3.63 9.53 3.71
N ASN A 87 3.92 8.96 4.87
CA ASN A 87 5.29 8.66 5.27
C ASN A 87 5.94 7.66 4.31
N ILE A 88 5.23 6.58 3.97
CA ILE A 88 5.73 5.59 3.01
C ILE A 88 5.86 6.20 1.61
N TYR A 89 4.89 7.02 1.17
CA TYR A 89 4.96 7.67 -0.13
C TYR A 89 6.16 8.63 -0.25
N LYS A 90 6.52 9.34 0.82
CA LYS A 90 7.69 10.24 0.83
C LYS A 90 9.02 9.49 0.69
N GLU A 91 9.08 8.25 1.15
CA GLU A 91 10.28 7.42 1.05
C GLU A 91 10.39 6.71 -0.30
N GLU A 92 9.27 6.18 -0.81
CA GLU A 92 9.27 5.22 -1.91
C GLU A 92 8.63 5.75 -3.21
N HIS A 93 7.82 6.81 -3.13
CA HIS A 93 7.07 7.38 -4.26
C HIS A 93 6.18 6.39 -5.02
N TYR A 94 5.62 5.39 -4.33
CA TYR A 94 4.70 4.42 -4.91
C TYR A 94 3.44 5.08 -5.50
N LEU A 95 3.22 4.88 -6.80
CA LEU A 95 2.09 5.46 -7.55
C LEU A 95 0.76 4.84 -7.12
N ALA A 96 0.78 3.59 -6.66
CA ALA A 96 -0.40 2.93 -6.12
C ALA A 96 -0.95 3.64 -4.87
N LEU A 97 -0.07 4.26 -4.05
CA LEU A 97 -0.50 5.04 -2.89
C LEU A 97 -1.17 6.36 -3.29
N GLU A 98 -0.62 7.06 -4.29
CA GLU A 98 -1.30 8.22 -4.87
C GLU A 98 -2.68 7.83 -5.44
N SER A 99 -2.77 6.66 -6.07
CA SER A 99 -4.04 6.14 -6.58
C SER A 99 -5.07 5.86 -5.48
N ARG A 100 -4.64 5.40 -4.30
CA ARG A 100 -5.53 5.24 -3.12
C ARG A 100 -6.06 6.58 -2.63
N VAL A 101 -5.22 7.62 -2.58
CA VAL A 101 -5.62 8.99 -2.23
C VAL A 101 -6.61 9.55 -3.24
N ILE A 102 -6.34 9.39 -4.54
CA ILE A 102 -7.26 9.81 -5.60
C ILE A 102 -8.61 9.11 -5.47
N SER A 103 -8.62 7.83 -5.13
CA SER A 103 -9.85 7.07 -4.93
C SER A 103 -10.65 7.60 -3.74
N ALA A 104 -9.99 7.90 -2.62
CA ALA A 104 -10.63 8.53 -1.46
C ALA A 104 -11.23 9.90 -1.80
N MET A 105 -10.52 10.73 -2.57
CA MET A 105 -11.06 12.01 -3.05
C MET A 105 -12.30 11.85 -3.92
N LYS A 106 -12.36 10.80 -4.75
CA LYS A 106 -13.51 10.56 -5.64
C LYS A 106 -14.73 10.01 -4.89
N SER A 107 -14.50 9.28 -3.81
CA SER A 107 -15.53 8.71 -2.95
C SER A 107 -15.95 9.63 -1.80
N ASP A 108 -15.44 10.87 -1.76
CA ASP A 108 -15.69 11.86 -0.70
C ASP A 108 -15.36 11.31 0.72
N GLU A 109 -14.31 10.48 0.82
CA GLU A 109 -13.78 9.97 2.11
C GLU A 109 -12.88 11.00 2.83
N ILE A 110 -12.47 12.06 2.13
CA ILE A 110 -11.48 13.04 2.59
C ILE A 110 -12.17 14.31 3.10
N ASP A 111 -11.64 14.87 4.20
CA ASP A 111 -12.06 16.16 4.74
C ASP A 111 -11.14 17.34 4.34
N VAL A 112 -11.56 18.56 4.66
CA VAL A 112 -10.82 19.79 4.33
C VAL A 112 -9.41 19.83 4.93
N SER A 113 -9.27 19.42 6.20
CA SER A 113 -7.97 19.42 6.89
C SER A 113 -6.97 18.47 6.24
N GLN A 114 -7.43 17.33 5.73
CA GLN A 114 -6.61 16.34 5.04
C GLN A 114 -6.16 16.83 3.66
N ILE A 115 -6.96 17.64 2.97
CA ILE A 115 -6.59 18.20 1.66
C ILE A 115 -5.34 19.07 1.74
N GLU A 116 -5.24 19.95 2.73
CA GLU A 116 -4.06 20.81 2.92
C GLU A 116 -2.79 19.98 3.11
N LYS A 117 -2.90 18.87 3.85
CA LYS A 117 -1.81 17.92 4.07
C LYS A 117 -1.41 17.22 2.78
N LEU A 118 -2.38 16.80 1.98
CA LEU A 118 -2.17 16.12 0.71
C LEU A 118 -1.51 17.04 -0.34
N GLU A 119 -1.91 18.32 -0.42
CA GLU A 119 -1.31 19.32 -1.33
C GLU A 119 0.17 19.57 -1.05
N CYS A 120 0.60 19.39 0.21
CA CYS A 120 2.01 19.50 0.59
C CYS A 120 2.87 18.30 0.16
N VAL A 121 2.26 17.18 -0.24
CA VAL A 121 2.94 15.89 -0.47
C VAL A 121 2.84 15.46 -1.92
N PHE A 122 1.66 15.57 -2.52
CA PHE A 122 1.39 15.10 -3.88
C PHE A 122 1.30 16.28 -4.84
N SER A 123 1.86 16.11 -6.04
CA SER A 123 1.96 17.22 -7.02
C SER A 123 1.75 16.80 -8.47
N SER A 124 1.36 15.54 -8.70
CA SER A 124 1.09 15.02 -10.03
C SER A 124 -0.07 15.79 -10.70
N LEU A 125 -0.09 15.77 -12.03
CA LEU A 125 -1.15 16.43 -12.80
C LEU A 125 -2.52 15.83 -12.51
N GLU A 126 -2.61 14.51 -12.38
CA GLU A 126 -3.87 13.84 -12.07
C GLU A 126 -4.32 14.17 -10.64
N PHE A 127 -3.41 14.15 -9.66
CA PHE A 127 -3.73 14.55 -8.30
C PHE A 127 -4.28 15.98 -8.21
N LYS A 128 -3.59 16.95 -8.82
CA LYS A 128 -4.05 18.36 -8.87
C LYS A 128 -5.43 18.50 -9.48
N LYS A 129 -5.69 17.81 -10.59
CA LYS A 129 -7.00 17.80 -11.24
C LYS A 129 -8.09 17.26 -10.31
N GLN A 130 -7.82 16.21 -9.55
CA GLN A 130 -8.79 15.61 -8.65
C GLN A 130 -9.05 16.48 -7.41
N ILE A 131 -8.04 17.16 -6.88
CA ILE A 131 -8.23 18.16 -5.82
C ILE A 131 -9.13 19.30 -6.29
N GLU A 132 -8.88 19.87 -7.46
CA GLU A 132 -9.72 20.96 -7.98
C GLU A 132 -11.17 20.53 -8.16
N ASN A 133 -11.39 19.29 -8.62
CA ASN A 133 -12.74 18.73 -8.71
C ASN A 133 -13.38 18.57 -7.33
N TRP A 134 -12.63 18.08 -6.33
CA TRP A 134 -13.13 17.94 -4.97
C TRP A 134 -13.46 19.30 -4.33
N LYS A 135 -12.59 20.31 -4.49
CA LYS A 135 -12.81 21.68 -4.00
C LYS A 135 -14.07 22.30 -4.61
N LYS A 136 -14.31 22.12 -5.92
CA LYS A 136 -15.53 22.56 -6.59
C LYS A 136 -16.79 21.91 -6.05
N ARG A 137 -16.77 20.58 -5.80
CA ARG A 137 -17.92 19.87 -5.22
C ARG A 137 -18.25 20.36 -3.81
N ASN A 138 -17.23 20.76 -3.05
CA ASN A 138 -17.36 21.22 -1.67
C ASN A 138 -17.50 22.75 -1.52
N SER A 139 -17.65 23.49 -2.62
CA SER A 139 -17.77 24.96 -2.63
C SER A 139 -16.58 25.70 -1.99
N LEU A 140 -15.37 25.16 -2.17
CA LEU A 140 -14.10 25.71 -1.68
C LEU A 140 -13.21 26.26 -2.82
N ALA A 141 -13.75 26.32 -4.04
CA ALA A 141 -13.06 26.77 -5.27
C ALA A 141 -13.64 28.09 -5.80
#